data_AF-A0A7L4Z254-F1
#
_entry.id   AF-A0A7L4Z254-F1
#
_cell.length_a   1.000
_cell.length_b   1.000
_cell.length_c   1.000
_cell.angle_alpha   90.00
_cell.angle_beta   90.00
_cell.angle_gamma   90.00
#
_symmetry.space_group_name_H-M   'P 1'
#
loop_
_entity.id
_entity.type
_entity.pdbx_description
1 polymer ?
#
loop_
_entity_poly.entity_id
_entity_poly.type
_entity_poly.pdbx_seq_one_letter_code
_entity_poly.pdbx_strand_id
1 'polypeptide(L)'
;MLKFSILGALQVRTVSGPAEISGDLQRTLVQTLLVSEGQPVSGESLVEEMWGETVPDNQSNALQAHVSRLRRKLKALEPGRPVSRVTIHPSGYRLTVDEGELDAAEFVRTVREAETASSYDAEGTARMLGQALALWRGPVFGGFPGGTLCQLAGARYEEYRMRAMELRFDAELRLGQHASVLAELAEAHTYYPLRERFCEQLMIALYCSGRQADALDVFRRMRRQLDEELGIQPSPALRRVESAILRHDPALVRDARSTLLQIA
;
A
#
# COMPACT_ATOMS: atom_id res chain seq x y z
N MET A 1 15.76 19.01 -3.08
CA MET A 1 15.50 17.68 -2.52
C MET A 1 15.06 16.76 -3.63
N LEU A 2 15.59 15.54 -3.65
CA LEU A 2 15.21 14.51 -4.60
C LEU A 2 14.02 13.73 -4.03
N LYS A 3 12.98 13.53 -4.81
CA LYS A 3 11.82 12.70 -4.44
C LYS A 3 11.67 11.55 -5.41
N PHE A 4 11.43 10.37 -4.87
CA PHE A 4 11.12 9.15 -5.56
C PHE A 4 9.66 8.80 -5.31
N SER A 5 8.94 8.48 -6.39
CA SER A 5 7.55 8.08 -6.29
C SER A 5 7.33 6.75 -7.01
N ILE A 6 7.00 5.71 -6.24
CA ILE A 6 6.90 4.32 -6.69
C ILE A 6 5.49 3.73 -6.55
N LEU A 7 4.58 4.42 -5.85
CA LEU A 7 3.16 4.06 -5.76
C LEU A 7 2.44 4.48 -7.05
N GLY A 8 2.76 3.81 -8.15
CA GLY A 8 2.50 4.20 -9.52
C GLY A 8 3.75 4.07 -10.38
N ALA A 9 3.70 4.54 -11.63
CA ALA A 9 4.91 4.57 -12.46
C ALA A 9 6.04 5.35 -11.76
N LEU A 10 7.27 4.81 -11.84
CA LEU A 10 8.45 5.40 -11.23
C LEU A 10 8.61 6.85 -11.69
N GLN A 11 8.54 7.78 -10.75
CA GLN A 11 8.88 9.18 -10.98
C GLN A 11 10.04 9.59 -10.07
N VAL A 12 10.97 10.35 -10.63
CA VAL A 12 12.02 11.03 -9.88
C VAL A 12 11.81 12.53 -10.07
N ARG A 13 11.79 13.30 -8.99
CA ARG A 13 11.61 14.76 -9.03
C ARG A 13 12.73 15.43 -8.26
N THR A 14 13.25 16.52 -8.82
CA THR A 14 14.20 17.42 -8.16
C THR A 14 13.52 18.76 -7.87
N VAL A 15 14.26 19.68 -7.26
CA VAL A 15 13.83 21.10 -7.15
C VAL A 15 13.67 21.79 -8.51
N SER A 16 14.35 21.30 -9.55
CA SER A 16 14.30 21.88 -10.90
C SER A 16 13.23 21.25 -11.80
N GLY A 17 12.54 20.19 -11.33
CA GLY A 17 11.45 19.55 -12.07
C GLY A 17 11.57 18.02 -12.13
N PRO A 18 10.84 17.37 -13.05
CA PRO A 18 10.94 15.93 -13.23
C PRO A 18 12.31 15.53 -13.79
N ALA A 19 12.83 14.40 -13.29
CA ALA A 19 14.05 13.77 -13.76
C ALA A 19 13.72 12.36 -14.26
N GLU A 20 14.25 11.99 -15.42
CA GLU A 20 13.98 10.67 -16.02
C GLU A 20 15.09 9.69 -15.67
N ILE A 21 14.76 8.45 -15.33
CA ILE A 21 15.70 7.31 -15.35
C ILE A 21 15.40 6.50 -16.63
N SER A 22 16.24 6.68 -17.66
CA SER A 22 16.07 6.06 -18.97
C SER A 22 16.73 4.68 -19.05
N GLY A 23 16.08 3.76 -19.75
CA GLY A 23 16.52 2.38 -19.97
C GLY A 23 15.98 1.41 -18.91
N ASP A 24 15.45 0.28 -19.36
CA ASP A 24 14.70 -0.65 -18.49
C ASP A 24 15.58 -1.23 -17.39
N LEU A 25 16.78 -1.71 -17.72
CA LEU A 25 17.75 -2.19 -16.72
C LEU A 25 18.14 -1.13 -15.67
N GLN A 26 18.17 0.16 -16.04
CA GLN A 26 18.45 1.24 -15.09
C GLN A 26 17.26 1.53 -14.19
N ARG A 27 16.03 1.44 -14.73
CA ARG A 27 14.81 1.53 -13.93
C ARG A 27 14.74 0.36 -12.96
N THR A 28 14.90 -0.87 -13.42
CA THR A 28 14.89 -2.07 -12.56
C THR A 28 15.90 -1.95 -11.42
N LEU A 29 17.15 -1.57 -11.72
CA LEU A 29 18.16 -1.33 -10.69
C LEU A 29 17.70 -0.32 -9.62
N VAL A 30 17.16 0.83 -10.03
CA VAL A 30 16.72 1.85 -9.07
C VAL A 30 15.48 1.40 -8.30
N GLN A 31 14.55 0.69 -8.96
CA GLN A 31 13.34 0.14 -8.37
C GLN A 31 13.68 -0.88 -7.28
N THR A 32 14.52 -1.88 -7.58
CA THR A 32 14.98 -2.89 -6.62
C THR A 32 15.64 -2.24 -5.40
N LEU A 33 16.48 -1.22 -5.62
CA LEU A 33 17.14 -0.51 -4.52
C LEU A 33 16.16 0.35 -3.69
N LEU A 34 15.13 0.94 -4.32
CA LEU A 34 14.11 1.74 -3.63
C LEU A 34 13.21 0.88 -2.74
N VAL A 35 12.74 -0.27 -3.25
CA VAL A 35 11.87 -1.19 -2.46
C VAL A 35 12.58 -1.86 -1.29
N SER A 36 13.92 -1.82 -1.31
CA SER A 36 14.75 -2.29 -0.20
C SER A 36 14.83 -1.29 0.95
N GLU A 37 14.24 -0.10 0.82
CA GLU A 37 14.05 0.89 1.89
C GLU A 37 15.33 1.18 2.68
N GLY A 38 16.45 1.35 1.97
CA GLY A 38 17.75 1.63 2.58
C GLY A 38 18.49 0.40 3.12
N GLN A 39 17.96 -0.81 2.96
CA GLN A 39 18.70 -2.05 3.22
C GLN A 39 19.63 -2.40 2.03
N PRO A 40 20.79 -3.04 2.28
CA PRO A 40 21.69 -3.46 1.22
C PRO A 40 21.10 -4.65 0.44
N VAL A 41 21.25 -4.63 -0.88
CA VAL A 41 20.87 -5.72 -1.79
C VAL A 41 22.13 -6.34 -2.38
N SER A 42 22.24 -7.66 -2.34
CA SER A 42 23.41 -8.37 -2.85
C SER A 42 23.60 -8.12 -4.35
N GLY A 43 24.84 -8.27 -4.82
CA GLY A 43 25.12 -8.16 -6.26
C GLY A 43 24.39 -9.23 -7.08
N GLU A 44 24.30 -10.45 -6.54
CA GLU A 44 23.58 -11.56 -7.16
C GLU A 44 22.08 -11.27 -7.30
N SER A 45 21.43 -10.79 -6.25
CA SER A 45 20.00 -10.44 -6.32
C SER A 45 19.74 -9.27 -7.26
N LEU A 46 20.64 -8.27 -7.33
CA LEU A 46 20.51 -7.20 -8.33
C LEU A 46 20.67 -7.72 -9.75
N VAL A 47 21.57 -8.68 -9.97
CA VAL A 47 21.74 -9.31 -11.28
C VAL A 47 20.48 -10.09 -11.66
N GLU A 48 19.95 -10.90 -10.76
CA GLU A 48 18.72 -11.67 -10.97
C GLU A 48 17.54 -10.75 -11.28
N GLU A 49 17.36 -9.67 -10.51
CA GLU A 49 16.31 -8.68 -10.72
C GLU A 49 16.41 -8.00 -12.09
N MET A 50 17.62 -7.66 -12.51
CA MET A 50 17.86 -6.92 -13.74
C MET A 50 17.76 -7.79 -15.00
N TRP A 51 18.30 -9.01 -14.96
CA TRP A 51 18.48 -9.84 -16.16
C TRP A 51 17.66 -11.13 -16.18
N GLY A 52 17.05 -11.52 -15.05
CA GLY A 52 16.32 -12.78 -14.92
C GLY A 52 17.19 -13.97 -15.32
N GLU A 53 16.69 -14.79 -16.25
CA GLU A 53 17.41 -15.96 -16.76
C GLU A 53 18.49 -15.62 -17.80
N THR A 54 18.39 -14.46 -18.46
CA THR A 54 19.27 -14.06 -19.57
C THR A 54 20.40 -13.16 -19.10
N VAL A 55 21.33 -13.75 -18.34
CA VAL A 55 22.39 -13.00 -17.66
C VAL A 55 23.65 -12.86 -18.54
N PRO A 56 24.33 -11.70 -18.55
CA PRO A 56 25.59 -11.53 -19.29
C PRO A 56 26.72 -12.45 -18.81
N ASP A 57 27.68 -12.81 -19.67
CA ASP A 57 28.82 -13.65 -19.28
C ASP A 57 29.65 -13.06 -18.13
N ASN A 58 29.79 -11.73 -18.08
CA ASN A 58 30.50 -11.02 -17.01
C ASN A 58 29.54 -10.14 -16.18
N GLN A 59 28.71 -10.81 -15.40
CA GLN A 59 27.64 -10.25 -14.58
C GLN A 59 28.13 -9.15 -13.64
N SER A 60 29.25 -9.38 -12.96
CA SER A 60 29.82 -8.44 -11.99
C SER A 60 30.24 -7.13 -12.67
N ASN A 61 30.96 -7.20 -13.79
CA ASN A 61 31.37 -6.00 -14.53
C ASN A 61 30.16 -5.28 -15.14
N ALA A 62 29.16 -6.02 -15.66
CA ALA A 62 27.92 -5.44 -16.16
C ALA A 62 27.17 -4.68 -15.05
N LEU A 63 26.96 -5.30 -13.89
CA LEU A 63 26.32 -4.65 -12.74
C LEU A 63 27.09 -3.40 -12.30
N GLN A 64 28.41 -3.49 -12.15
CA GLN A 64 29.24 -2.33 -11.77
C GLN A 64 29.11 -1.17 -12.76
N ALA A 65 29.04 -1.45 -14.07
CA ALA A 65 28.81 -0.42 -15.07
C ALA A 65 27.43 0.25 -14.90
N HIS A 66 26.38 -0.53 -14.63
CA HIS A 66 25.03 0.00 -14.38
C HIS A 66 24.97 0.83 -13.08
N VAL A 67 25.60 0.37 -12.01
CA VAL A 67 25.70 1.10 -10.74
C VAL A 67 26.49 2.41 -10.91
N SER A 68 27.60 2.38 -11.66
CA SER A 68 28.41 3.57 -11.94
C SER A 68 27.62 4.63 -12.72
N ARG A 69 26.84 4.23 -13.73
CA ARG A 69 25.93 5.12 -14.46
C ARG A 69 24.87 5.73 -13.56
N LEU A 70 24.23 4.91 -12.71
CA LEU A 70 23.22 5.38 -11.76
C LEU A 70 23.82 6.39 -10.77
N ARG A 71 25.00 6.11 -10.20
CA ARG A 71 25.73 7.03 -9.31
C ARG A 71 25.98 8.39 -9.97
N ARG A 72 26.50 8.39 -11.21
CA ARG A 72 26.75 9.61 -11.96
C ARG A 72 25.47 10.41 -12.18
N LYS A 73 24.38 9.73 -12.51
CA LYS A 73 23.08 10.36 -12.74
C LYS A 73 22.53 11.01 -11.47
N LEU A 74 22.51 10.28 -10.36
CA LEU A 74 22.06 10.82 -9.07
C LEU A 74 22.94 11.98 -8.59
N LYS A 75 24.27 11.90 -8.77
CA LYS A 75 25.19 13.00 -8.44
C LYS A 75 24.93 14.25 -9.29
N ALA A 76 24.54 14.10 -10.56
CA ALA A 76 24.16 15.23 -11.41
C ALA A 76 22.85 15.88 -10.98
N LEU A 77 21.89 15.09 -10.46
CA LEU A 77 20.63 15.60 -9.93
C LEU A 77 20.81 16.30 -8.57
N GLU A 78 21.85 15.95 -7.82
CA GLU A 78 22.17 16.52 -6.51
C GLU A 78 23.67 16.80 -6.35
N PRO A 79 24.22 17.83 -7.04
CA PRO A 79 25.66 18.10 -7.04
C PRO A 79 26.20 18.42 -5.64
N GLY A 80 25.38 19.01 -4.78
CA GLY A 80 25.74 19.36 -3.39
C GLY A 80 25.81 18.19 -2.41
N ARG A 81 25.35 16.97 -2.77
CA ARG A 81 25.39 15.83 -1.84
C ARG A 81 26.83 15.32 -1.68
N PRO A 82 27.41 15.25 -0.47
CA PRO A 82 28.80 14.89 -0.26
C PRO A 82 29.06 13.40 -0.53
N VAL A 83 28.13 12.54 -0.12
CA VAL A 83 28.21 11.09 -0.28
C VAL A 83 27.26 10.63 -1.38
N SER A 84 27.73 9.75 -2.25
CA SER A 84 26.88 9.11 -3.27
C SER A 84 25.70 8.41 -2.61
N ARG A 85 24.48 8.57 -3.17
CA ARG A 85 23.30 7.85 -2.69
C ARG A 85 23.45 6.34 -2.79
N VAL A 86 24.08 5.85 -3.85
CA VAL A 86 24.37 4.42 -3.99
C VAL A 86 25.75 4.14 -3.42
N THR A 87 25.81 3.44 -2.30
CA THR A 87 27.05 3.03 -1.63
C THR A 87 27.25 1.53 -1.73
N ILE A 88 28.49 1.09 -1.54
CA ILE A 88 28.82 -0.32 -1.39
C ILE A 88 28.87 -0.66 0.11
N HIS A 89 28.23 -1.75 0.48
CA HIS A 89 28.17 -2.33 1.81
C HIS A 89 28.77 -3.75 1.74
N PRO A 90 29.28 -4.33 2.84
CA PRO A 90 29.73 -5.74 2.83
C PRO A 90 28.69 -6.73 2.26
N SER A 91 27.41 -6.43 2.42
CA SER A 91 26.29 -7.25 1.94
C SER A 91 25.77 -6.88 0.54
N GLY A 92 26.39 -5.93 -0.16
CA GLY A 92 25.99 -5.52 -1.52
C GLY A 92 25.84 -4.01 -1.70
N TYR A 93 24.86 -3.58 -2.48
CA TYR A 93 24.63 -2.15 -2.78
C TYR A 93 23.44 -1.61 -2.00
N ARG A 94 23.56 -0.37 -1.52
CA ARG A 94 22.50 0.32 -0.79
C ARG A 94 22.21 1.65 -1.48
N LEU A 95 20.93 1.98 -1.66
CA LEU A 95 20.48 3.32 -2.00
C LEU A 95 20.00 4.04 -0.74
N THR A 96 20.65 5.15 -0.39
CA THR A 96 20.21 6.02 0.68
C THR A 96 19.08 6.94 0.19
N VAL A 97 17.96 6.86 0.90
CA VAL A 97 16.76 7.67 0.75
C VAL A 97 16.55 8.35 2.11
N ASP A 98 16.50 9.67 2.12
CA ASP A 98 16.28 10.44 3.34
C ASP A 98 14.77 10.51 3.65
N GLU A 99 14.42 10.91 4.87
CA GLU A 99 13.01 10.99 5.30
C GLU A 99 12.20 11.94 4.39
N GLY A 100 11.00 11.49 3.98
CA GLY A 100 10.13 12.25 3.08
C GLY A 100 10.55 12.27 1.60
N GLU A 101 11.58 11.49 1.24
CA GLU A 101 12.02 11.37 -0.16
C GLU A 101 11.38 10.20 -0.91
N LEU A 102 10.72 9.25 -0.24
CA LEU A 102 10.05 8.10 -0.87
C LEU A 102 8.58 8.02 -0.44
N ASP A 103 7.68 8.10 -1.41
CA ASP A 103 6.23 8.05 -1.20
C ASP A 103 5.77 6.76 -0.50
N ALA A 104 6.32 5.61 -0.86
CA ALA A 104 5.98 4.33 -0.23
C ALA A 104 6.40 4.26 1.25
N ALA A 105 7.55 4.82 1.60
CA ALA A 105 8.00 4.88 3.00
C ALA A 105 7.13 5.83 3.82
N GLU A 106 6.78 6.99 3.24
CA GLU A 106 5.85 7.94 3.85
C GLU A 106 4.47 7.30 4.07
N PHE A 107 3.95 6.62 3.05
CA PHE A 107 2.68 5.90 3.10
C PHE A 107 2.65 4.86 4.22
N VAL A 108 3.63 3.96 4.26
CA VAL A 108 3.73 2.91 5.29
C VAL A 108 3.83 3.51 6.69
N ARG A 109 4.62 4.58 6.87
CA ARG A 109 4.71 5.29 8.15
C ARG A 109 3.35 5.83 8.58
N THR A 110 2.62 6.49 7.67
CA THR A 110 1.30 7.05 7.96
C THR A 110 0.27 5.97 8.32
N VAL A 111 0.31 4.81 7.66
CA VAL A 111 -0.58 3.68 8.02
C VAL A 111 -0.27 3.19 9.44
N ARG A 112 1.01 2.98 9.78
CA ARG A 112 1.41 2.56 11.13
C ARG A 112 1.03 3.58 12.20
N GLU A 113 1.18 4.88 11.90
CA GLU A 113 0.74 5.95 12.79
C GLU A 113 -0.76 5.87 13.05
N ALA A 114 -1.58 5.65 12.00
CA ALA A 114 -3.02 5.48 12.13
C ALA A 114 -3.41 4.24 12.95
N GLU A 115 -2.66 3.13 12.83
CA GLU A 115 -2.91 1.91 13.61
C GLU A 115 -2.69 2.12 15.12
N THR A 116 -1.74 2.97 15.47
CA THR A 116 -1.43 3.30 16.88
C THR A 116 -2.18 4.53 17.38
N ALA A 117 -2.90 5.24 16.50
CA ALA A 117 -3.63 6.45 16.85
C ALA A 117 -4.77 6.13 17.81
N SER A 118 -5.03 7.07 18.72
CA SER A 118 -6.15 6.94 19.66
C SER A 118 -7.48 6.96 18.92
N SER A 119 -8.41 6.10 19.32
CA SER A 119 -9.76 6.02 18.73
C SER A 119 -10.58 7.31 18.85
N TYR A 120 -10.15 8.27 19.67
CA TYR A 120 -10.83 9.54 19.87
C TYR A 120 -10.66 10.55 18.71
N ASP A 121 -9.63 10.41 17.87
CA ASP A 121 -9.41 11.32 16.73
C ASP A 121 -9.75 10.66 15.38
N ALA A 122 -11.03 10.33 15.20
CA ALA A 122 -11.52 9.76 13.96
C ALA A 122 -11.36 10.73 12.76
N GLU A 123 -11.58 12.03 12.97
CA GLU A 123 -11.47 13.03 11.90
C GLU A 123 -10.02 13.21 11.42
N GLY A 124 -9.07 13.34 12.34
CA GLY A 124 -7.65 13.39 12.02
C GLY A 124 -7.17 12.13 11.32
N THR A 125 -7.60 10.96 11.79
CA THR A 125 -7.28 9.66 11.18
C THR A 125 -7.81 9.55 9.75
N ALA A 126 -9.08 9.89 9.50
CA ALA A 126 -9.68 9.84 8.18
C ALA A 126 -8.96 10.78 7.19
N ARG A 127 -8.71 12.03 7.61
CA ARG A 127 -8.00 13.02 6.79
C ARG A 127 -6.57 12.59 6.46
N MET A 128 -5.84 12.10 7.46
CA MET A 128 -4.46 11.65 7.31
C MET A 128 -4.35 10.46 6.35
N LEU A 129 -5.20 9.45 6.51
CA LEU A 129 -5.24 8.29 5.62
C LEU A 129 -5.72 8.63 4.21
N GLY A 130 -6.67 9.57 4.07
CA GLY A 130 -7.08 10.10 2.77
C GLY A 130 -5.92 10.76 2.01
N GLN A 131 -5.10 11.56 2.71
CA GLN A 131 -3.89 12.17 2.13
C GLN A 131 -2.85 11.12 1.74
N ALA A 132 -2.65 10.08 2.57
CA ALA A 132 -1.74 8.99 2.27
C ALA A 132 -2.21 8.17 1.04
N LEU A 133 -3.49 7.83 0.97
CA LEU A 133 -4.06 7.11 -0.18
C LEU A 133 -3.92 7.91 -1.48
N ALA A 134 -3.97 9.24 -1.43
CA ALA A 134 -3.75 10.09 -2.60
C ALA A 134 -2.31 10.05 -3.15
N LEU A 135 -1.34 9.48 -2.43
CA LEU A 135 0.01 9.22 -2.97
C LEU A 135 0.00 8.15 -4.07
N TRP A 136 -1.01 7.27 -4.06
CA TRP A 136 -1.17 6.23 -5.07
C TRP A 136 -1.64 6.82 -6.39
N ARG A 137 -0.83 6.62 -7.43
CA ARG A 137 -1.09 7.05 -8.82
C ARG A 137 -1.40 5.89 -9.75
N GLY A 138 -1.49 4.67 -9.22
CA GLY A 138 -1.67 3.42 -9.94
C GLY A 138 -0.93 2.27 -9.25
N PRO A 139 -0.84 1.10 -9.89
CA PRO A 139 -0.09 -0.03 -9.35
C PRO A 139 1.39 0.31 -9.16
N VAL A 140 2.05 -0.32 -8.21
CA VAL A 140 3.48 -0.12 -7.94
C VAL A 140 4.29 -0.31 -9.23
N PHE A 141 5.17 0.65 -9.52
CA PHE A 141 5.94 0.72 -10.76
C PHE A 141 5.11 0.70 -12.06
N GLY A 142 3.84 1.11 -11.99
CA GLY A 142 2.94 1.14 -13.13
C GLY A 142 2.42 -0.24 -13.55
N GLY A 143 2.51 -1.24 -12.67
CA GLY A 143 2.06 -2.61 -12.94
C GLY A 143 3.13 -3.50 -13.57
N PHE A 144 4.33 -2.96 -13.78
CA PHE A 144 5.50 -3.71 -14.28
C PHE A 144 6.61 -3.68 -13.22
N PRO A 145 6.40 -4.33 -12.04
CA PRO A 145 7.50 -4.54 -11.11
C PRO A 145 8.59 -5.38 -11.80
N GLY A 146 9.85 -5.15 -11.41
CA GLY A 146 11.00 -5.93 -11.90
C GLY A 146 10.95 -7.40 -11.45
N GLY A 147 12.07 -7.89 -10.92
CA GLY A 147 12.14 -9.27 -10.42
C GLY A 147 11.34 -9.51 -9.14
N THR A 148 11.56 -10.67 -8.55
CA THR A 148 10.89 -11.20 -7.35
C THR A 148 10.85 -10.21 -6.18
N LEU A 149 11.93 -9.50 -5.86
CA LEU A 149 11.97 -8.49 -4.79
C LEU A 149 11.01 -7.33 -5.06
N CYS A 150 10.97 -6.84 -6.29
CA CYS A 150 10.03 -5.78 -6.67
C CYS A 150 8.58 -6.26 -6.58
N GLN A 151 8.31 -7.51 -6.98
CA GLN A 151 6.97 -8.11 -6.92
C GLN A 151 6.51 -8.30 -5.46
N LEU A 152 7.37 -8.85 -4.61
CA LEU A 152 7.09 -9.03 -3.18
C LEU A 152 6.86 -7.69 -2.47
N ALA A 153 7.65 -6.68 -2.79
CA ALA A 153 7.44 -5.34 -2.27
C ALA A 153 6.13 -4.72 -2.78
N GLY A 154 5.79 -4.92 -4.05
CA GLY A 154 4.52 -4.50 -4.63
C GLY A 154 3.33 -5.09 -3.87
N ALA A 155 3.33 -6.41 -3.64
CA ALA A 155 2.31 -7.08 -2.85
C ALA A 155 2.24 -6.54 -1.41
N ARG A 156 3.39 -6.32 -0.77
CA ARG A 156 3.47 -5.72 0.56
C ARG A 156 2.83 -4.33 0.61
N TYR A 157 3.14 -3.45 -0.35
CA TYR A 157 2.54 -2.11 -0.39
C TYR A 157 1.03 -2.16 -0.65
N GLU A 158 0.56 -3.10 -1.47
CA GLU A 158 -0.87 -3.30 -1.69
C GLU A 158 -1.60 -3.77 -0.41
N GLU A 159 -0.97 -4.60 0.42
CA GLU A 159 -1.50 -4.93 1.76
C GLU A 159 -1.63 -3.69 2.65
N TYR A 160 -0.60 -2.83 2.67
CA TYR A 160 -0.70 -1.55 3.38
C TYR A 160 -1.80 -0.65 2.80
N ARG A 161 -2.03 -0.70 1.48
CA ARG A 161 -3.10 0.06 0.83
C ARG A 161 -4.48 -0.37 1.31
N MET A 162 -4.74 -1.67 1.27
CA MET A 162 -5.99 -2.23 1.79
C MET A 162 -6.16 -1.87 3.27
N ARG A 163 -5.10 -2.01 4.07
CA ARG A 163 -5.12 -1.65 5.49
C ARG A 163 -5.45 -0.17 5.72
N ALA A 164 -4.88 0.73 4.93
CA ALA A 164 -5.18 2.15 4.99
C ALA A 164 -6.66 2.45 4.67
N MET A 165 -7.22 1.78 3.65
CA MET A 165 -8.63 1.90 3.30
C MET A 165 -9.53 1.42 4.42
N GLU A 166 -9.25 0.25 5.00
CA GLU A 166 -10.00 -0.28 6.15
C GLU A 166 -10.02 0.71 7.31
N LEU A 167 -8.85 1.23 7.70
CA LEU A 167 -8.74 2.19 8.81
C LEU A 167 -9.46 3.51 8.50
N ARG A 168 -9.42 3.98 7.24
CA ARG A 168 -10.09 5.21 6.83
C ARG A 168 -11.60 5.04 6.89
N PHE A 169 -12.13 3.93 6.36
CA PHE A 169 -13.55 3.63 6.42
C PHE A 169 -14.03 3.45 7.86
N ASP A 170 -13.25 2.80 8.74
CA ASP A 170 -13.58 2.72 10.17
C ASP A 170 -13.69 4.10 10.80
N ALA A 171 -12.77 5.01 10.47
CA ALA A 171 -12.81 6.38 10.96
C ALA A 171 -14.02 7.16 10.41
N GLU A 172 -14.34 7.03 9.13
CA GLU A 172 -15.47 7.71 8.49
C GLU A 172 -16.84 7.19 8.98
N LEU A 173 -16.98 5.87 9.14
CA LEU A 173 -18.16 5.24 9.74
C LEU A 173 -18.36 5.74 11.18
N ARG A 174 -17.26 5.90 11.93
CA ARG A 174 -17.33 6.49 13.27
C ARG A 174 -17.81 7.95 13.28
N LEU A 175 -17.45 8.71 12.26
CA LEU A 175 -17.95 10.07 12.10
C LEU A 175 -19.41 10.14 11.64
N GLY A 176 -20.07 8.99 11.45
CA GLY A 176 -21.45 8.92 10.96
C GLY A 176 -21.56 9.12 9.45
N GLN A 177 -20.45 9.14 8.72
CA GLN A 177 -20.36 9.43 7.28
C GLN A 177 -20.73 8.22 6.42
N HIS A 178 -21.73 7.44 6.85
CA HIS A 178 -22.10 6.16 6.23
C HIS A 178 -22.42 6.29 4.74
N ALA A 179 -23.24 7.28 4.36
CA ALA A 179 -23.69 7.43 2.98
C ALA A 179 -22.57 7.90 2.03
N SER A 180 -21.62 8.72 2.50
CA SER A 180 -20.55 9.26 1.65
C SER A 180 -19.48 8.22 1.32
N VAL A 181 -19.27 7.22 2.18
CA VAL A 181 -18.29 6.15 1.93
C VAL A 181 -18.83 4.97 1.12
N LEU A 182 -20.16 4.90 0.92
CA LEU A 182 -20.80 3.74 0.27
C LEU A 182 -20.24 3.42 -1.12
N ALA A 183 -20.02 4.45 -1.95
CA ALA A 183 -19.54 4.26 -3.31
C ALA A 183 -18.12 3.65 -3.32
N GLU A 184 -17.22 4.20 -2.52
CA GLU A 184 -15.82 3.74 -2.44
C GLU A 184 -15.71 2.38 -1.74
N LEU A 185 -16.51 2.12 -0.69
CA LEU A 185 -16.58 0.80 -0.06
C LEU A 185 -17.10 -0.28 -1.02
N ALA A 186 -18.10 0.04 -1.85
CA ALA A 186 -18.62 -0.90 -2.84
C ALA A 186 -17.58 -1.22 -3.92
N GLU A 187 -16.81 -0.22 -4.36
CA GLU A 187 -15.68 -0.41 -5.27
C GLU A 187 -14.60 -1.28 -4.63
N ALA A 188 -14.19 -0.98 -3.40
CA ALA A 188 -13.20 -1.75 -2.64
C ALA A 188 -13.64 -3.21 -2.46
N HIS A 189 -14.89 -3.45 -2.07
CA HIS A 189 -15.42 -4.80 -1.92
C HIS A 189 -15.50 -5.56 -3.26
N THR A 190 -15.80 -4.86 -4.36
CA THR A 190 -15.80 -5.48 -5.70
C THR A 190 -14.39 -5.87 -6.13
N TYR A 191 -13.39 -5.03 -5.83
CA TYR A 191 -12.00 -5.29 -6.22
C TYR A 191 -11.32 -6.32 -5.31
N TYR A 192 -11.66 -6.36 -4.02
CA TYR A 192 -11.14 -7.31 -3.04
C TYR A 192 -12.29 -8.13 -2.43
N PRO A 193 -12.93 -9.01 -3.21
CA PRO A 193 -14.15 -9.69 -2.79
C PRO A 193 -13.95 -10.57 -1.56
N LEU A 194 -12.78 -11.20 -1.41
CA LEU A 194 -12.48 -12.07 -0.28
C LEU A 194 -12.05 -11.33 1.01
N ARG A 195 -11.97 -9.99 1.00
CA ARG A 195 -11.65 -9.19 2.19
C ARG A 195 -12.91 -8.96 3.02
N GLU A 196 -13.12 -9.82 4.00
CA GLU A 196 -14.28 -9.75 4.92
C GLU A 196 -14.46 -8.38 5.57
N ARG A 197 -13.38 -7.64 5.86
CA ARG A 197 -13.47 -6.32 6.49
C ARG A 197 -14.21 -5.29 5.64
N PHE A 198 -13.99 -5.27 4.32
CA PHE A 198 -14.75 -4.38 3.43
C PHE A 198 -16.23 -4.79 3.37
N CYS A 199 -16.52 -6.08 3.44
CA CYS A 199 -17.89 -6.59 3.54
C CYS A 199 -18.56 -6.10 4.84
N GLU A 200 -17.91 -6.24 5.99
CA GLU A 200 -18.40 -5.74 7.29
C GLU A 200 -18.72 -4.24 7.22
N GLN A 201 -17.78 -3.43 6.73
CA GLN A 201 -17.92 -1.97 6.65
C GLN A 201 -19.04 -1.56 5.69
N LEU A 202 -19.15 -2.22 4.53
CA LEU A 202 -20.22 -1.99 3.57
C LEU A 202 -21.59 -2.37 4.14
N MET A 203 -21.69 -3.49 4.86
CA MET A 203 -22.92 -3.90 5.55
C MET A 203 -23.37 -2.84 6.56
N ILE A 204 -22.45 -2.34 7.39
CA ILE A 204 -22.72 -1.30 8.38
C ILE A 204 -23.17 -0.01 7.69
N ALA A 205 -22.44 0.44 6.66
CA ALA A 205 -22.76 1.65 5.91
C ALA A 205 -24.16 1.58 5.27
N LEU A 206 -24.50 0.44 4.66
CA LEU A 206 -25.81 0.20 4.04
C LEU A 206 -26.92 0.19 5.09
N TYR A 207 -26.73 -0.55 6.19
CA TYR A 207 -27.71 -0.63 7.27
C TYR A 207 -28.00 0.74 7.90
N CYS A 208 -26.96 1.49 8.27
CA CYS A 208 -27.10 2.83 8.85
C CYS A 208 -27.68 3.85 7.86
N SER A 209 -27.65 3.55 6.55
CA SER A 209 -28.30 4.34 5.50
C SER A 209 -29.74 3.86 5.20
N GLY A 210 -30.32 2.99 6.04
CA GLY A 210 -31.69 2.48 5.88
C GLY A 210 -31.84 1.34 4.87
N ARG A 211 -30.74 0.78 4.37
CA ARG A 211 -30.71 -0.25 3.31
C ARG A 211 -30.41 -1.64 3.88
N GLN A 212 -31.21 -2.07 4.86
CA GLN A 212 -31.01 -3.36 5.55
C GLN A 212 -31.00 -4.56 4.59
N ALA A 213 -31.94 -4.59 3.63
CA ALA A 213 -32.01 -5.68 2.66
C ALA A 213 -30.73 -5.81 1.83
N ASP A 214 -30.16 -4.68 1.40
CA ASP A 214 -28.91 -4.65 0.64
C ASP A 214 -27.72 -5.09 1.51
N ALA A 215 -27.67 -4.67 2.78
CA ALA A 215 -26.62 -5.10 3.71
C ALA A 215 -26.60 -6.62 3.89
N LEU A 216 -27.77 -7.24 4.09
CA LEU A 216 -27.87 -8.71 4.21
C LEU A 216 -27.60 -9.41 2.87
N ASP A 217 -27.88 -8.77 1.74
CA ASP A 217 -27.54 -9.32 0.44
C ASP A 217 -26.03 -9.39 0.20
N VAL A 218 -25.29 -8.35 0.59
CA VAL A 218 -23.82 -8.32 0.55
C VAL A 218 -23.23 -9.49 1.36
N PHE A 219 -23.70 -9.72 2.58
CA PHE A 219 -23.27 -10.87 3.39
C PHE A 219 -23.54 -12.20 2.70
N ARG A 220 -24.74 -12.40 2.15
CA ARG A 220 -25.11 -13.66 1.48
C ARG A 220 -24.23 -13.94 0.27
N ARG A 221 -23.89 -12.91 -0.52
CA ARG A 221 -22.97 -13.03 -1.66
C ARG A 221 -21.57 -13.41 -1.19
N MET A 222 -21.03 -12.70 -0.20
CA MET A 222 -19.72 -12.97 0.39
C MET A 222 -19.62 -14.39 0.95
N ARG A 223 -20.62 -14.83 1.72
CA ARG A 223 -20.68 -16.19 2.27
C ARG A 223 -20.63 -17.26 1.18
N ARG A 224 -21.41 -17.08 0.11
CA ARG A 224 -21.41 -18.02 -1.03
C ARG A 224 -20.03 -18.06 -1.70
N GLN A 225 -19.41 -16.90 -1.89
CA GLN A 225 -18.09 -16.82 -2.52
C GLN A 225 -16.98 -17.47 -1.67
N LEU A 226 -16.98 -17.26 -0.35
CA LEU A 226 -16.04 -17.94 0.56
C LEU A 226 -16.19 -19.47 0.53
N ASP A 227 -17.42 -19.96 0.46
CA ASP A 227 -17.70 -21.39 0.38
C ASP A 227 -17.27 -21.97 -0.97
N GLU A 228 -17.61 -21.29 -2.07
CA GLU A 228 -17.30 -21.73 -3.44
C GLU A 228 -15.81 -21.67 -3.77
N GLU A 229 -15.08 -20.62 -3.37
CA GLU A 229 -13.67 -20.43 -3.73
C GLU A 229 -12.69 -21.06 -2.73
N LEU A 230 -13.04 -21.07 -1.43
CA LEU A 230 -12.12 -21.48 -0.37
C LEU A 230 -12.65 -22.64 0.48
N GLY A 231 -13.93 -23.02 0.36
CA GLY A 231 -14.56 -24.05 1.20
C GLY A 231 -14.64 -23.65 2.67
N ILE A 232 -14.67 -22.35 2.97
CA ILE A 232 -14.70 -21.82 4.35
C ILE A 232 -15.98 -21.04 4.63
N GLN A 233 -16.31 -20.95 5.93
CA GLN A 233 -17.41 -20.13 6.40
C GLN A 233 -16.92 -18.72 6.81
N PRO A 234 -17.80 -17.70 6.77
CA PRO A 234 -17.49 -16.35 7.21
C PRO A 234 -16.84 -16.31 8.60
N SER A 235 -15.99 -15.33 8.86
CA SER A 235 -15.38 -15.14 10.17
C SER A 235 -16.42 -14.84 11.27
N PRO A 236 -16.07 -15.05 12.55
CA PRO A 236 -16.91 -14.62 13.67
C PRO A 236 -17.20 -13.11 13.67
N ALA A 237 -16.29 -12.28 13.17
CA ALA A 237 -16.49 -10.83 13.07
C ALA A 237 -17.62 -10.49 12.08
N LEU A 238 -17.56 -11.04 10.87
CA LEU A 238 -18.59 -10.83 9.85
C LEU A 238 -19.97 -11.37 10.27
N ARG A 239 -20.03 -12.55 10.89
CA ARG A 239 -21.30 -13.09 11.45
C ARG A 239 -21.89 -12.24 12.58
N ARG A 240 -21.05 -11.56 13.38
CA ARG A 240 -21.53 -10.63 14.41
C ARG A 240 -22.22 -9.43 13.79
N VAL A 241 -21.70 -8.90 12.70
CA VAL A 241 -22.34 -7.78 11.97
C VAL A 241 -23.71 -8.20 11.42
N GLU A 242 -23.81 -9.37 10.77
CA GLU A 242 -25.11 -9.92 10.32
C GLU A 242 -26.11 -10.03 11.49
N SER A 243 -25.66 -10.63 12.60
CA SER A 243 -26.50 -10.83 13.79
C SER A 243 -26.97 -9.50 14.40
N ALA A 244 -26.09 -8.50 14.46
CA ALA A 244 -26.41 -7.17 14.97
C ALA A 244 -27.43 -6.45 14.07
N ILE A 245 -27.31 -6.58 12.75
CA ILE A 245 -28.27 -6.04 11.78
C ILE A 245 -29.65 -6.69 11.94
N LEU A 246 -29.70 -8.02 12.08
CA LEU A 246 -30.96 -8.75 12.25
C LEU A 246 -31.67 -8.42 13.57
N ARG A 247 -30.92 -8.03 14.60
CA ARG A 247 -31.43 -7.64 15.93
C ARG A 247 -31.70 -6.15 16.08
N HIS A 248 -31.44 -5.36 15.04
CA HIS A 248 -31.47 -3.90 15.10
C HIS A 248 -30.65 -3.34 16.28
N ASP A 249 -29.45 -3.89 16.48
CA ASP A 249 -28.61 -3.55 17.62
C ASP A 249 -28.30 -2.03 17.63
N PRO A 250 -28.66 -1.29 18.70
CA PRO A 250 -28.34 0.11 18.82
C PRO A 250 -26.85 0.40 18.73
N ALA A 251 -25.97 -0.55 19.06
CA ALA A 251 -24.51 -0.40 18.91
C ALA A 251 -24.12 -0.08 17.47
N LEU A 252 -24.79 -0.62 16.44
CA LEU A 252 -24.49 -0.29 15.05
C LEU A 252 -24.72 1.20 14.71
N VAL A 253 -25.65 1.84 15.43
CA VAL A 253 -26.02 3.25 15.24
C VAL A 253 -25.30 4.17 16.25
N ARG A 254 -24.97 3.64 17.44
CA ARG A 254 -24.41 4.37 18.59
C ARG A 254 -22.88 4.30 18.67
N ASP A 255 -22.27 3.20 18.21
CA ASP A 255 -20.82 2.98 18.14
C ASP A 255 -20.16 3.55 16.89
N ALA A 256 -20.87 4.39 16.13
CA ALA A 256 -20.20 5.43 15.36
C ALA A 256 -19.28 6.26 16.31
N ARG A 257 -19.62 6.48 17.58
CA ARG A 257 -18.72 7.21 18.51
C ARG A 257 -17.94 6.36 19.51
N SER A 258 -18.05 5.03 19.51
CA SER A 258 -17.27 4.20 20.45
C SER A 258 -17.01 2.81 19.87
N THR A 259 -17.38 1.67 20.44
CA THR A 259 -16.48 0.51 20.49
C THR A 259 -16.98 -0.76 19.79
N LEU A 260 -16.36 -1.17 18.68
CA LEU A 260 -16.39 -2.57 18.18
C LEU A 260 -15.00 -3.18 17.91
N LEU A 261 -13.93 -2.60 18.45
CA LEU A 261 -12.55 -3.14 18.34
C LEU A 261 -11.93 -3.61 19.67
N GLN A 262 -12.73 -3.89 20.70
CA GLN A 262 -12.23 -4.63 21.86
C GLN A 262 -13.19 -5.77 22.17
N ILE A 263 -12.82 -6.98 21.75
CA ILE A 263 -12.75 -8.22 22.54
C ILE A 263 -12.45 -9.39 21.59
N ALA A 264 -11.31 -10.03 21.89
CA ALA A 264 -10.71 -11.25 21.36
C ALA A 264 -10.07 -11.18 19.96
#